data_AF-A0A2V9PUQ5-F1
#
_entry.id   AF-A0A2V9PUQ5-F1
#
_cell.length_a   1.000
_cell.length_b   1.000
_cell.length_c   1.000
_cell.angle_alpha   90.00
_cell.angle_beta   90.00
_cell.angle_gamma   90.00
#
_symmetry.space_group_name_H-M   'P 1'
#
loop_
_entity.id
_entity.type
_entity.pdbx_description
1 polymer ?
#
loop_
_entity_poly.entity_id
_entity_poly.type
_entity_poly.pdbx_seq_one_letter_code
_entity_poly.pdbx_strand_id
1 'polypeptide(L)'
;MVEKIIAACSGAILLLGLSLYSLGGHAQNQQMARHEPHMSAAYGHLEQARAELDKASPNKGGHREKAIQLVDQAMQEVKAGEAYDQERPK
;
A
#
# COMPACT_ATOMS: atom_id res chain seq x y z
N MET A 1 -21.97 26.42 47.46
CA MET A 1 -22.53 26.87 46.16
C MET A 1 -21.45 27.02 45.08
N VAL A 2 -20.20 27.35 45.43
CA VAL A 2 -19.08 27.56 44.50
C VAL A 2 -18.56 26.26 43.84
N GLU A 3 -18.59 25.12 44.55
CA GLU A 3 -18.11 23.82 44.04
C GLU A 3 -18.94 23.28 42.86
N LYS A 4 -20.25 23.57 42.82
CA LYS A 4 -21.14 23.16 41.72
C LYS A 4 -20.86 23.91 40.41
N ILE A 5 -20.32 25.13 40.50
CA ILE A 5 -20.01 25.99 39.33
C ILE A 5 -18.68 25.54 38.69
N ILE A 6 -17.70 25.15 39.50
CA ILE A 6 -16.39 24.66 39.03
C ILE A 6 -16.57 23.33 38.25
N ALA A 7 -17.44 22.44 38.70
CA ALA A 7 -17.72 21.18 38.01
C ALA A 7 -18.40 21.38 36.64
N ALA A 8 -19.23 22.42 36.49
CA ALA A 8 -19.90 22.73 35.22
C ALA A 8 -18.94 23.35 34.18
N CYS A 9 -17.95 24.14 34.62
CA CYS A 9 -16.93 24.71 33.73
C CYS A 9 -15.95 23.67 33.18
N SER A 10 -15.58 22.66 33.97
CA SER A 10 -14.68 21.59 33.55
C SER A 10 -15.27 20.71 32.44
N GLY A 11 -16.58 20.46 32.46
CA GLY A 11 -17.25 19.69 31.41
C GLY A 11 -17.30 20.42 30.05
N ALA A 12 -17.53 21.73 30.07
CA ALA A 12 -17.61 22.54 28.85
C ALA A 12 -16.24 22.71 28.16
N ILE A 13 -15.15 22.80 28.93
CA ILE A 13 -13.79 22.95 28.39
C ILE A 13 -13.32 21.66 27.69
N LEU A 14 -13.68 20.48 28.21
CA LEU A 14 -13.35 19.20 27.58
C LEU A 14 -14.11 18.99 26.26
N LEU A 15 -15.39 19.39 26.20
CA LEU A 15 -16.21 19.26 24.99
C LEU A 15 -15.80 20.24 23.87
N LEU A 16 -15.34 21.44 24.23
CA LEU A 16 -14.79 22.42 23.28
C LEU A 16 -13.37 22.03 22.79
N GLY A 17 -12.56 21.41 23.65
CA GLY A 17 -11.24 20.91 23.28
C GLY A 17 -11.30 19.73 22.29
N LEU A 18 -12.26 18.82 22.44
CA LEU A 18 -12.47 17.70 21.52
C LEU A 18 -12.92 18.13 20.12
N SER A 19 -13.74 19.18 20.02
CA SER A 19 -14.26 19.68 18.74
C SER A 19 -13.20 20.40 17.91
N LEU A 20 -12.21 21.04 18.54
CA LEU A 20 -11.07 21.67 17.85
C LEU A 20 -10.00 20.67 17.38
N TYR A 21 -9.86 19.52 18.05
CA TYR A 21 -8.94 18.45 17.60
C TYR A 21 -9.39 17.79 16.28
N SER A 22 -10.69 17.82 15.97
CA SER A 22 -11.25 17.20 14.76
C SER A 22 -11.11 18.05 13.49
N LEU A 23 -10.75 19.35 13.58
CA LEU A 23 -10.63 20.22 12.41
C LEU A 23 -9.28 20.11 11.68
N GLY A 24 -8.29 19.41 12.27
CA GLY A 24 -6.97 19.22 11.65
C GLY A 24 -6.82 17.98 10.76
N GLY A 25 -7.85 17.13 10.66
CA GLY A 25 -7.72 15.75 10.15
C GLY A 25 -8.38 15.43 8.82
N HIS A 26 -8.83 16.40 8.02
CA HIS A 26 -9.60 16.12 6.79
C HIS A 26 -8.96 16.58 5.48
N ALA A 27 -7.63 16.59 5.42
CA ALA A 27 -6.90 16.78 4.18
C ALA A 27 -5.80 15.70 3.98
N GLN A 28 -6.12 14.43 4.28
CA GLN A 28 -5.38 13.32 3.67
C GLN A 28 -5.85 13.19 2.22
N ASN A 29 -5.16 13.97 1.39
CA ASN A 29 -5.30 14.05 -0.04
C ASN A 29 -5.44 12.65 -0.66
N GLN A 30 -6.50 12.46 -1.44
CA GLN A 30 -6.85 11.22 -2.15
C GLN A 30 -5.91 10.96 -3.34
N GLN A 31 -4.60 11.08 -3.12
CA GLN A 31 -3.57 10.53 -4.02
C GLN A 31 -3.08 9.20 -3.45
N MET A 32 -4.02 8.33 -3.08
CA MET A 32 -3.73 6.91 -3.21
C MET A 32 -3.72 6.65 -4.71
N ALA A 33 -2.53 6.73 -5.32
CA ALA A 33 -2.29 6.18 -6.65
C ALA A 33 -3.04 4.84 -6.71
N ARG A 34 -3.97 4.72 -7.66
CA ARG A 34 -4.74 3.50 -7.90
C ARG A 34 -3.73 2.41 -8.25
N HIS A 35 -3.23 1.74 -7.22
CA HIS A 35 -2.50 0.51 -7.38
C HIS A 35 -3.55 -0.57 -7.35
N GLU A 36 -3.72 -1.28 -8.46
CA GLU A 36 -4.47 -2.51 -8.49
C GLU A 36 -3.74 -3.49 -7.53
N PRO A 37 -4.36 -3.87 -6.39
CA PRO A 37 -3.64 -4.55 -5.32
C PRO A 37 -3.20 -5.97 -5.71
N HIS A 38 -3.86 -6.61 -6.68
CA HIS A 38 -3.52 -7.95 -7.13
C HIS A 38 -2.31 -7.98 -8.05
N MET A 39 -2.15 -6.99 -8.93
CA MET A 39 -0.99 -6.83 -9.80
C MET A 39 0.28 -6.61 -8.97
N SER A 40 0.20 -5.73 -7.96
CA SER A 40 1.33 -5.50 -7.04
C SER A 40 1.69 -6.76 -6.25
N ALA A 41 0.69 -7.50 -5.76
CA ALA A 41 0.93 -8.78 -5.09
C ALA A 41 1.54 -9.82 -6.04
N ALA A 42 1.05 -9.91 -7.28
CA ALA A 42 1.59 -10.81 -8.30
C ALA A 42 3.06 -10.49 -8.60
N TYR A 43 3.42 -9.21 -8.71
CA TYR A 43 4.81 -8.78 -8.87
C TYR A 43 5.69 -9.27 -7.71
N GLY A 44 5.24 -9.07 -6.47
CA GLY A 44 5.96 -9.55 -5.29
C GLY A 44 6.15 -11.07 -5.27
N HIS A 45 5.15 -11.84 -5.70
CA HIS A 45 5.29 -13.30 -5.82
C HIS A 45 6.28 -13.72 -6.90
N LEU A 46 6.33 -13.00 -8.03
CA LEU A 46 7.29 -13.25 -9.09
C LEU A 46 8.73 -12.93 -8.65
N GLU A 47 8.94 -11.84 -7.89
CA GLU A 47 10.25 -11.53 -7.30
C GLU A 47 10.73 -12.64 -6.35
N GLN A 48 9.83 -13.14 -5.50
CA GLN A 48 10.12 -14.28 -4.63
C GLN A 48 10.51 -15.53 -5.43
N ALA A 49 9.73 -15.86 -6.47
CA ALA A 49 10.02 -17.00 -7.34
C ALA A 49 11.39 -16.86 -8.02
N ARG A 50 11.74 -15.65 -8.49
CA ARG A 50 13.04 -15.38 -9.10
C ARG A 50 14.19 -15.56 -8.12
N ALA A 51 14.05 -15.04 -6.90
CA ALA A 51 15.06 -15.19 -5.86
C ALA A 51 15.33 -16.67 -5.52
N GLU A 52 14.29 -17.52 -5.52
CA GLU A 52 14.46 -18.96 -5.30
C GLU A 52 15.10 -19.68 -6.50
N LEU A 53 14.80 -19.25 -7.73
CA LEU A 53 15.46 -19.76 -8.94
C LEU A 53 16.95 -19.38 -8.99
N ASP A 54 17.32 -18.19 -8.52
CA ASP A 54 18.73 -17.76 -8.43
C ASP A 54 19.53 -18.61 -7.43
N LYS A 55 18.91 -18.99 -6.31
CA LYS A 55 19.51 -19.88 -5.31
C LYS A 55 19.58 -21.35 -5.75
N ALA A 56 18.84 -21.74 -6.77
CA ALA A 56 18.76 -23.14 -7.19
C ALA A 56 20.10 -23.63 -7.79
N SER A 57 20.70 -24.62 -7.12
CA SER A 57 21.84 -25.45 -7.58
C SER A 57 21.60 -26.06 -8.97
N PRO A 58 22.68 -26.43 -9.73
CA PRO A 58 22.99 -26.05 -11.12
C PRO A 58 21.85 -26.17 -12.13
N ASN A 59 21.98 -25.49 -13.27
CA ASN A 59 20.98 -25.12 -14.31
C ASN A 59 19.88 -26.16 -14.69
N LYS A 60 19.87 -27.38 -14.15
CA LYS A 60 18.84 -28.42 -14.28
C LYS A 60 18.53 -28.69 -15.74
N GLY A 61 19.58 -28.84 -16.55
CA GLY A 61 19.45 -29.02 -18.00
C GLY A 61 19.01 -27.77 -18.77
N GLY A 62 19.16 -26.57 -18.22
CA GLY A 62 18.74 -25.30 -18.85
C GLY A 62 17.41 -24.77 -18.33
N HIS A 63 16.65 -25.58 -17.59
CA HIS A 63 15.32 -25.22 -17.10
C HIS A 63 15.36 -24.06 -16.09
N ARG A 64 16.42 -23.95 -15.28
CA ARG A 64 16.54 -22.86 -14.31
C ARG A 64 16.63 -21.51 -15.01
N GLU A 65 17.54 -21.38 -15.97
CA GLU A 65 17.68 -20.16 -16.77
C GLU A 65 16.43 -19.85 -17.57
N LYS A 66 15.80 -20.87 -18.17
CA LYS A 66 14.55 -20.67 -18.90
C LYS A 66 13.43 -20.19 -17.98
N ALA A 67 13.33 -20.71 -16.75
CA ALA A 67 12.37 -20.25 -15.77
C ALA A 67 12.63 -18.80 -15.34
N ILE A 68 13.89 -18.42 -15.10
CA ILE A 68 14.27 -17.03 -14.79
C ILE A 68 13.82 -16.08 -15.91
N GLN A 69 14.08 -16.43 -17.17
CA GLN A 69 13.65 -15.62 -18.32
C GLN A 69 12.14 -15.43 -18.37
N LEU A 70 11.36 -16.48 -18.11
CA LEU A 70 9.91 -16.42 -18.12
C LEU A 70 9.37 -15.58 -16.96
N VAL A 71 9.96 -15.70 -15.77
CA VAL A 71 9.61 -14.87 -14.60
C VAL A 71 9.93 -13.40 -14.87
N ASP A 72 11.08 -13.10 -15.47
CA ASP A 72 11.46 -11.73 -15.84
C ASP A 72 10.48 -11.11 -16.85
N GLN A 73 10.03 -11.88 -17.84
CA GLN A 73 9.00 -11.43 -18.79
C GLN A 73 7.66 -11.18 -18.09
N ALA A 74 7.21 -12.09 -17.22
CA ALA A 74 5.97 -11.90 -16.47
C ALA A 74 6.03 -10.65 -15.57
N MET A 75 7.17 -10.39 -14.93
CA MET A 75 7.39 -9.18 -14.13
C MET A 75 7.27 -7.88 -14.95
N GLN A 76 7.73 -7.90 -16.21
CA GLN A 76 7.60 -6.76 -17.12
C GLN A 76 6.13 -6.51 -17.50
N GLU A 77 5.38 -7.57 -17.84
CA GLU A 77 3.96 -7.47 -18.18
C GLU A 77 3.12 -6.97 -17.00
N VAL A 78 3.42 -7.43 -15.78
CA VAL A 78 2.72 -6.95 -14.57
C VAL A 78 2.95 -5.44 -14.38
N LYS A 79 4.20 -4.98 -14.48
CA LYS A 79 4.51 -3.53 -14.40
C LYS A 79 3.83 -2.72 -15.51
N ALA A 80 3.80 -3.25 -16.72
CA ALA A 80 3.13 -2.59 -17.83
C ALA A 80 1.62 -2.47 -17.59
N GLY A 81 0.99 -3.53 -17.04
CA GLY A 81 -0.41 -3.51 -16.64
C GLY A 81 -0.71 -2.53 -15.50
N GLU A 82 0.16 -2.44 -14.49
CA GLU A 82 0.05 -1.43 -13.42
C GLU A 82 0.14 -0.01 -13.98
N ALA A 83 1.13 0.26 -14.85
CA ALA A 83 1.28 1.57 -15.49
C ALA A 83 0.06 1.93 -16.35
N TYR A 84 -0.47 0.97 -17.12
CA TYR A 84 -1.67 1.17 -17.92
C TYR A 84 -2.90 1.53 -17.06
N ASP A 85 -3.12 0.87 -15.92
CA ASP A 85 -4.25 1.21 -15.04
C ASP A 85 -4.09 2.60 -14.39
N GLN A 86 -2.85 3.01 -14.10
CA GLN A 86 -2.54 4.35 -13.59
C GLN A 86 -2.81 5.46 -14.62
N GLU A 87 -2.56 5.21 -15.91
CA GLU A 87 -2.68 6.19 -16.98
C GLU A 87 -4.10 6.29 -17.57
N ARG A 88 -4.96 5.30 -17.33
CA ARG A 88 -6.29 5.23 -17.96
C ARG A 88 -7.25 6.34 -17.46
N PRO A 89 -7.81 7.18 -18.36
CA PRO A 89 -8.84 8.15 -17.99
C PRO A 89 -10.17 7.45 -17.62
N LYS A 90 -10.95 8.06 -16.72
CA LYS A 90 -12.22 7.52 -16.22
C LYS A 90 -13.35 7.58 -17.23
#